data_AF-A0A6B2G3D4-F1
#
_entry.id   AF-A0A6B2G3D4-F1
#
_cell.length_a   1.000
_cell.length_b   1.000
_cell.length_c   1.000
_cell.angle_alpha   90.00
_cell.angle_beta   90.00
_cell.angle_gamma   90.00
#
_symmetry.space_group_name_H-M   'P 1'
#
loop_
_entity.id
_entity.type
_entity.pdbx_description
1 polymer ?
#
loop_
_entity_poly.entity_id
_entity_poly.type
_entity_poly.pdbx_seq_one_letter_code
_entity_poly.pdbx_strand_id
1 'polypeptide(L)'
;MGRITCANVLSDLYATGVTHCDNMLMLLGVSTDLSDKERGIVLPLIMKGFSDLASEAGSSVNGGQTVRNPWMLIGGVATSVVKSDQLIPYDLARPGDSLVLTKPLGTRLVCNAYQWYDQNT
;
A
#
# COMPACT_ATOMS: atom_id res chain seq x y z
N MET A 1 3.90 5.94 6.51
CA MET A 1 2.77 5.91 5.56
C MET A 1 3.16 5.37 4.19
N GLY A 2 4.10 5.97 3.46
CA GLY A 2 4.49 5.52 2.10
C GLY A 2 4.79 4.02 1.96
N ARG A 3 5.67 3.48 2.82
CA ARG A 3 5.97 2.02 2.86
C ARG A 3 4.70 1.19 3.08
N ILE A 4 3.87 1.55 4.06
CA ILE A 4 2.63 0.83 4.37
C ILE A 4 1.69 0.83 3.16
N THR A 5 1.55 1.97 2.47
CA THR A 5 0.72 2.07 1.27
C THR A 5 1.22 1.17 0.16
N CYS A 6 2.53 1.18 -0.12
CA CYS A 6 3.11 0.30 -1.15
C CYS A 6 2.91 -1.18 -0.80
N ALA A 7 3.08 -1.57 0.47
CA ALA A 7 2.82 -2.93 0.94
C ALA A 7 1.35 -3.33 0.76
N ASN A 8 0.43 -2.39 1.01
CA ASN A 8 -1.00 -2.61 0.81
C ASN A 8 -1.34 -2.82 -0.67
N VAL A 9 -0.79 -1.99 -1.56
CA VAL A 9 -1.00 -2.09 -3.02
C VAL A 9 -0.46 -3.41 -3.57
N LEU A 10 0.71 -3.87 -3.11
CA LEU A 10 1.29 -5.15 -3.52
C LEU A 10 0.55 -6.36 -2.92
N SER A 11 -0.13 -6.20 -1.79
CA SER A 11 -0.78 -7.31 -1.07
C SER A 11 -1.80 -8.04 -1.94
N ASP A 12 -2.57 -7.32 -2.76
CA ASP A 12 -3.59 -7.93 -3.62
C ASP A 12 -2.95 -8.74 -4.75
N LEU A 13 -1.81 -8.28 -5.28
CA LEU A 13 -1.04 -9.04 -6.27
C LEU A 13 -0.52 -10.35 -5.66
N TYR A 14 0.07 -10.28 -4.45
CA TYR A 14 0.57 -11.46 -3.73
C TYR A 14 -0.54 -12.44 -3.36
N ALA A 15 -1.75 -11.96 -3.09
CA ALA A 15 -2.91 -12.82 -2.80
C ALA A 15 -3.30 -13.70 -4.00
N THR A 16 -2.98 -13.28 -5.22
CA THR A 16 -3.21 -14.08 -6.45
C THR A 16 -2.09 -15.08 -6.75
N GLY A 17 -1.09 -15.20 -5.88
CA GLY A 17 0.08 -16.08 -6.06
C GLY A 17 1.20 -15.44 -6.89
N VAL A 18 1.01 -14.24 -7.42
CA VAL A 18 2.00 -13.53 -8.23
C VAL A 18 3.03 -12.85 -7.34
N THR A 19 4.28 -13.31 -7.36
CA THR A 19 5.36 -12.80 -6.50
C THR A 19 6.21 -11.71 -7.15
N HIS A 20 6.08 -11.48 -8.45
CA HIS A 20 6.82 -10.45 -9.19
C HIS A 20 5.88 -9.33 -9.64
N CYS A 21 6.35 -8.08 -9.57
CA CYS A 21 5.56 -6.92 -10.00
C CYS A 21 6.35 -6.13 -11.05
N ASP A 22 5.86 -6.15 -12.29
CA ASP A 22 6.54 -5.51 -13.43
C ASP A 22 6.50 -3.98 -13.34
N ASN A 23 5.40 -3.43 -12.82
CA ASN A 23 5.19 -1.99 -12.80
C ASN A 23 4.34 -1.53 -11.63
N MET A 24 4.74 -0.43 -10.99
CA MET A 24 3.93 0.29 -10.02
C MET A 24 3.63 1.73 -10.44
N LEU A 25 2.41 2.17 -10.16
CA LEU A 25 2.00 3.57 -10.24
C LEU A 25 1.60 4.07 -8.86
N MET A 26 1.96 5.30 -8.52
CA MET A 26 1.59 5.93 -7.25
C MET A 26 0.43 6.91 -7.44
N LEU A 27 -0.57 6.84 -6.57
CA LEU A 27 -1.75 7.72 -6.59
C LEU A 27 -1.80 8.55 -5.31
N LEU A 28 -1.80 9.87 -5.44
CA LEU A 28 -1.79 10.80 -4.32
C LEU A 28 -2.94 11.81 -4.43
N GLY A 29 -3.76 11.88 -3.38
CA GLY A 29 -4.65 13.01 -3.11
C GLY A 29 -4.01 13.84 -2.00
N VAL A 30 -3.60 15.07 -2.31
CA VAL A 30 -2.90 15.96 -1.38
C VAL A 30 -3.94 16.84 -0.70
N SER A 31 -3.99 16.76 0.63
CA SER A 31 -4.89 17.58 1.44
C SER A 31 -4.71 19.07 1.14
N THR A 32 -5.82 19.78 0.94
CA THR A 32 -5.85 21.24 0.78
C THR A 32 -5.50 21.98 2.06
N ASP A 33 -5.59 21.32 3.20
CA ASP A 33 -5.38 21.91 4.53
C ASP A 33 -3.88 21.96 4.89
N LEU A 34 -3.04 21.22 4.17
CA LEU A 34 -1.59 21.29 4.32
C LEU A 34 -1.05 22.58 3.70
N SER A 35 -0.30 23.34 4.49
CA SER A 35 0.49 24.47 4.00
C SER A 35 1.54 24.02 2.98
N ASP A 36 2.04 24.94 2.17
CA ASP A 36 3.06 24.61 1.16
C ASP A 36 4.37 24.10 1.80
N LYS A 37 4.70 24.59 3.00
CA LYS A 37 5.86 24.11 3.78
C LYS A 37 5.66 22.68 4.24
N GLU A 38 4.50 22.34 4.80
CA GLU A 38 4.20 20.97 5.23
C GLU A 38 4.16 20.02 4.04
N ARG A 39 3.53 20.45 2.93
CA ARG A 39 3.48 19.67 1.69
C ARG A 39 4.88 19.37 1.16
N GLY A 40 5.79 20.35 1.22
CA GLY A 40 7.19 20.20 0.83
C GLY A 40 7.99 19.20 1.67
N ILE A 41 7.49 18.81 2.84
CA ILE A 41 8.13 17.82 3.73
C ILE A 41 7.41 16.47 3.65
N VAL A 42 6.09 16.49 3.83
CA VAL A 42 5.25 15.29 3.95
C VAL A 42 5.25 14.48 2.66
N LEU A 43 5.11 15.14 1.50
CA LEU A 43 5.03 14.42 0.23
C LEU A 43 6.34 13.70 -0.12
N PRO A 44 7.53 14.35 -0.07
CA PRO A 44 8.77 13.63 -0.34
C PRO A 44 9.00 12.42 0.58
N LEU A 45 8.62 12.50 1.86
CA LEU A 45 8.74 11.37 2.79
C LEU A 45 7.80 10.22 2.42
N ILE A 46 6.57 10.52 2.01
CA ILE A 46 5.62 9.50 1.52
C ILE A 46 6.13 8.85 0.24
N MET A 47 6.54 9.66 -0.75
CA MET A 47 7.02 9.16 -2.04
C MET A 47 8.28 8.33 -1.88
N LYS A 48 9.23 8.79 -1.05
CA LYS A 48 10.45 8.04 -0.72
C LYS A 48 10.09 6.69 -0.09
N GLY A 49 9.22 6.69 0.94
CA GLY A 49 8.81 5.44 1.57
C GLY A 49 8.11 4.46 0.62
N PHE A 50 7.30 4.96 -0.32
CA PHE A 50 6.66 4.12 -1.33
C PHE A 50 7.70 3.52 -2.29
N SER A 51 8.62 4.35 -2.80
CA SER A 51 9.69 3.94 -3.73
C SER A 51 10.68 2.98 -3.08
N ASP A 52 11.08 3.22 -1.84
CA ASP A 52 12.01 2.37 -1.10
C ASP A 52 11.44 0.94 -0.97
N LEU A 53 10.15 0.82 -0.61
CA LEU A 53 9.51 -0.50 -0.51
C LEU A 53 9.28 -1.14 -1.89
N ALA A 54 8.93 -0.36 -2.91
CA ALA A 54 8.80 -0.89 -4.27
C ALA A 54 10.13 -1.51 -4.74
N SER A 55 11.25 -0.82 -4.48
CA SER A 55 12.59 -1.34 -4.77
C SER A 55 12.93 -2.58 -3.95
N GLU A 56 12.55 -2.64 -2.67
CA GLU A 56 12.73 -3.82 -1.82
C GLU A 56 11.92 -5.03 -2.35
N ALA A 57 10.74 -4.77 -2.91
CA ALA A 57 9.89 -5.77 -3.56
C ALA A 57 10.37 -6.16 -4.98
N GLY A 58 11.50 -5.63 -5.45
CA GLY A 58 12.02 -5.91 -6.79
C GLY A 58 11.22 -5.27 -7.92
N SER A 59 10.52 -4.17 -7.64
CA SER A 59 9.72 -3.41 -8.60
C SER A 59 10.15 -1.93 -8.64
N SER A 60 9.55 -1.15 -9.53
CA SER A 60 9.81 0.29 -9.66
C SER A 60 8.53 1.09 -9.85
N VAL A 61 8.53 2.31 -9.31
CA VAL A 61 7.44 3.28 -9.49
C VAL A 61 7.72 4.07 -10.76
N ASN A 62 7.03 3.75 -11.86
CA ASN A 62 7.31 4.32 -13.17
C ASN A 62 6.34 5.46 -13.56
N GLY A 63 5.47 5.86 -12.64
CA GLY A 63 4.53 6.95 -12.88
C GLY A 63 3.53 7.11 -11.76
N GLY A 64 2.54 7.96 -12.00
CA GLY A 64 1.51 8.24 -11.01
C GLY A 64 0.73 9.51 -11.31
N GLN A 65 -0.25 9.77 -10.45
CA GLN A 65 -1.08 10.97 -10.50
C GLN A 65 -1.12 11.60 -9.10
N THR A 66 -0.91 12.91 -9.04
CA THR A 66 -1.08 13.69 -7.82
C THR A 66 -2.12 14.76 -8.06
N VAL A 67 -3.15 14.81 -7.21
CA VAL A 67 -4.25 15.78 -7.30
C VAL A 67 -4.46 16.46 -5.94
N ARG A 68 -5.07 17.65 -5.95
CA ARG A 68 -5.56 18.27 -4.70
C ARG A 68 -6.86 17.58 -4.27
N ASN A 69 -7.01 17.34 -2.98
CA ASN A 69 -8.19 16.70 -2.38
C ASN A 69 -8.40 17.29 -0.97
N PRO A 70 -9.63 17.37 -0.43
CA PRO A 70 -9.80 17.77 0.98
C PRO A 70 -9.05 16.85 1.95
N TRP A 71 -8.98 15.56 1.65
CA TRP A 71 -8.33 14.55 2.48
C TRP A 71 -7.00 14.08 1.89
N MET A 72 -6.07 13.68 2.76
CA MET A 72 -4.84 13.04 2.33
C MET A 72 -5.14 11.58 1.93
N LEU A 73 -5.02 11.27 0.64
CA LEU A 73 -5.22 9.94 0.08
C LEU A 73 -3.89 9.43 -0.49
N ILE A 74 -3.54 8.19 -0.18
CA ILE A 74 -2.30 7.57 -0.65
C ILE A 74 -2.65 6.16 -1.11
N GLY A 75 -2.37 5.86 -2.37
CA GLY A 75 -2.62 4.56 -2.99
C GLY A 75 -1.67 4.32 -4.14
N GLY A 76 -2.02 3.34 -4.97
CA GLY A 76 -1.23 2.99 -6.14
C GLY A 76 -1.85 1.84 -6.92
N VAL A 77 -1.15 1.44 -7.96
CA VAL A 77 -1.47 0.28 -8.80
C VAL A 77 -0.23 -0.58 -8.86
N ALA A 78 -0.38 -1.89 -8.67
CA ALA A 78 0.62 -2.90 -8.99
C ALA A 78 0.14 -3.68 -10.21
N THR A 79 1.01 -3.89 -11.18
CA THR A 79 0.68 -4.62 -12.41
C THR A 79 1.76 -5.65 -12.68
N SER A 80 1.34 -6.84 -13.11
CA SER A 80 2.23 -7.83 -13.69
C SER A 80 1.56 -8.58 -14.83
N VAL A 81 2.37 -9.03 -15.80
CA VAL A 81 1.96 -9.89 -16.90
C VAL A 81 2.49 -11.30 -16.60
N VAL A 82 1.57 -12.20 -16.30
CA VAL A 82 1.88 -13.58 -15.95
C VAL A 82 1.16 -14.56 -16.86
N LYS A 83 1.67 -15.79 -16.92
CA LYS A 83 0.94 -16.89 -17.56
C LYS A 83 -0.21 -17.32 -16.65
N SER A 84 -1.27 -17.87 -17.23
CA SER A 84 -2.46 -18.29 -16.47
C SER A 84 -2.19 -19.37 -15.42
N ASP A 85 -1.15 -20.18 -15.60
CA ASP A 85 -0.72 -21.21 -14.65
C ASP A 85 0.03 -20.65 -13.42
N GLN A 86 0.39 -19.37 -13.44
CA GLN A 86 1.00 -18.66 -12.32
C GLN A 86 -0.03 -17.95 -11.42
N LEU A 87 -1.29 -17.90 -11.84
CA LEU A 87 -2.39 -17.33 -11.05
C LEU A 87 -3.06 -18.41 -10.21
N ILE A 88 -3.29 -18.09 -8.93
CA ILE A 88 -4.06 -18.93 -8.02
C ILE A 88 -5.49 -18.36 -7.95
N PRO A 89 -6.51 -19.09 -8.44
CA PRO A 89 -7.90 -18.66 -8.34
C PRO A 89 -8.39 -18.62 -6.90
N TYR A 90 -9.24 -17.65 -6.57
CA TYR A 90 -9.74 -17.40 -5.22
C TYR A 90 -10.92 -18.28 -4.80
N ASP A 91 -11.40 -19.17 -5.67
CA ASP A 91 -12.64 -19.95 -5.51
C ASP A 91 -12.41 -21.48 -5.43
N LEU A 92 -11.19 -21.90 -5.11
CA LEU A 92 -10.82 -23.33 -5.08
C LEU A 92 -10.99 -24.01 -3.71
N ALA A 93 -11.41 -23.28 -2.68
CA ALA A 93 -11.53 -23.81 -1.32
C ALA A 93 -12.61 -24.91 -1.22
N ARG A 94 -12.34 -25.96 -0.43
CA ARG A 94 -13.21 -27.13 -0.25
C ARG A 94 -13.44 -27.43 1.23
N PRO A 95 -14.56 -28.09 1.57
CA PRO A 95 -14.75 -28.63 2.92
C PRO A 95 -13.58 -29.54 3.31
N GLY A 96 -12.98 -29.26 4.47
CA GLY A 96 -11.78 -29.97 4.97
C GLY A 96 -10.49 -29.16 4.86
N ASP A 97 -10.48 -28.06 4.11
CA ASP A 97 -9.31 -27.17 4.04
C ASP A 97 -9.08 -26.41 5.36
N SER A 98 -7.81 -26.06 5.62
CA SER A 98 -7.41 -25.28 6.79
C SER A 98 -7.20 -23.81 6.42
N LEU A 99 -7.55 -22.90 7.35
CA LEU A 99 -7.31 -21.47 7.20
C LEU A 99 -5.99 -21.07 7.87
N VAL A 100 -5.14 -20.36 7.12
CA VAL A 100 -3.84 -19.86 7.60
C VAL A 100 -3.80 -18.34 7.47
N LEU A 101 -3.40 -17.67 8.56
CA LEU A 101 -3.24 -16.23 8.60
C LEU A 101 -1.75 -15.88 8.81
N THR A 102 -1.18 -15.08 7.91
CA THR A 102 0.26 -14.77 7.89
C THR A 102 0.65 -13.51 8.66
N LYS A 103 -0.32 -12.72 9.11
CA LYS A 103 -0.11 -11.48 9.89
C LYS A 103 -1.14 -11.39 11.02
N PRO A 104 -0.75 -10.94 12.23
CA PRO A 104 -1.68 -10.80 13.34
C PRO A 104 -2.75 -9.74 13.05
N LEU A 105 -3.93 -9.91 13.66
CA LEU A 105 -5.01 -8.93 13.63
C LEU A 105 -4.77 -7.80 14.64
N GLY A 106 -5.54 -6.71 14.53
CA GLY A 106 -5.57 -5.64 15.54
C GLY A 106 -4.90 -4.32 15.14
N THR A 107 -4.46 -4.15 13.88
CA THR A 107 -3.79 -2.93 13.40
C THR A 107 -4.59 -1.65 13.68
N ARG A 108 -5.91 -1.66 13.44
CA ARG A 108 -6.78 -0.50 13.70
C ARG A 108 -6.83 -0.12 15.18
N LEU A 109 -6.87 -1.10 16.08
CA LEU A 109 -6.89 -0.86 17.52
C LEU A 109 -5.60 -0.17 17.97
N VAL A 110 -4.45 -0.66 17.52
CA VAL A 110 -3.14 -0.06 17.83
C VAL A 110 -3.04 1.36 17.27
N CYS A 111 -3.45 1.58 16.01
CA CYS A 111 -3.41 2.92 15.41
C CYS A 111 -4.29 3.93 16.18
N ASN A 112 -5.49 3.53 16.60
CA ASN A 112 -6.38 4.40 17.35
C ASN A 112 -5.85 4.68 18.76
N ALA A 113 -5.36 3.65 19.46
CA ALA A 113 -4.78 3.81 20.79
C ALA A 113 -3.56 4.75 20.78
N TYR A 114 -2.71 4.63 19.76
CA TYR A 114 -1.59 5.56 19.56
C TYR A 114 -2.06 7.00 19.33
N GLN A 115 -3.05 7.21 18.45
CA GLN A 115 -3.61 8.55 18.19
C GLN A 115 -4.20 9.17 19.46
N TRP A 116 -4.92 8.40 20.27
CA TRP A 116 -5.47 8.88 21.54
C TRP A 116 -4.38 9.18 22.57
N TYR A 117 -3.32 8.37 22.62
CA TYR A 117 -2.20 8.62 23.52
C TYR A 117 -1.53 9.95 23.18
N ASP A 118 -1.20 10.16 21.90
CA ASP A 118 -0.53 11.37 21.39
C ASP A 118 -1.37 12.64 21.57
N GLN A 119 -2.71 12.54 21.54
CA GLN A 119 -3.60 13.68 21.79
C GLN A 119 -3.74 14.05 23.27
N ASN A 120 -3.41 13.14 24.19
CA ASN A 120 -3.59 13.31 25.64
C ASN A 120 -2.26 13.54 26.39
N THR A 121 -1.13 13.60 25.67
CA THR A 121 0.21 13.92 26.19
C THR A 121 0.77 15.13 25.48
#